data_AF-A0A6A2YIP4-F1
#
_entry.id   AF-A0A6A2YIP4-F1
#
_cell.length_a   1.000
_cell.length_b   1.000
_cell.length_c   1.000
_cell.angle_alpha   90.00
_cell.angle_beta   90.00
_cell.angle_gamma   90.00
#
_symmetry.space_group_name_H-M   'P 1'
#
loop_
_entity.id
_entity.type
_entity.pdbx_description
1 polymer ?
#
loop_
_entity_poly.entity_id
_entity_poly.type
_entity_poly.pdbx_seq_one_letter_code
_entity_poly.pdbx_strand_id
1 'polypeptide(L)'
;MDSDLISDIDSDLILDLDSDLILDLIYVLIFDISVYGRTYFTWGGNVGGSIPGGSSAVCSGSYLPVPRLCAQGLLDLMVVVSTKSPKSEKQYVWEAVADSSSYVIREDTNPEKLLARGAQITLYLRIQNLVKNYSQFLSFPNYNWQEKSRTIEMRNPKEVEKDEYNEFYKKTFNEFLDPLGYTHFTTEGEVEFRSVLYIPGMGPLNNEDVVNPKTKNICLYVKRVFISDDFDGELFPRYLSFVKGVVDSDDLPLNVSLEILQESRIVRIMRKRLVRKTFDMIQEISESENKEDYKMFWENFGRFLKLGCIEDTGNHKRITPLLRFYTSKNEEEMTSLDEHVENMGENQKAIYYLATDSLKSAKTAPFLEKLVQKDIEVLYLVEPIDEVAIQNLQTYKEKKFVDISKEDLELGGEDEVNERETKQEYNLLCDWIKQQLGDKVAKVQISKRLSSSPCVLVSGKLMKAQALGDTASLEFTRGRILEINPDHPIIKDLNVACKNAPESSDAKRADDLLYDTSLISSGFSPDSPAELGSKIYEMMATALRGRWGRSEDEDEDEVEASEVSAAETDTSVGEEGSENKVIEPSEVRTKSDPWQD
;
A
#
# COMPACT_ATOMS: atom_id res chain seq x y z
N MET A 1 42.66 9.66 34.77
CA MET A 1 44.08 9.99 34.60
C MET A 1 44.54 9.29 33.35
N ASP A 2 45.34 10.00 32.58
CA ASP A 2 46.06 9.60 31.36
C ASP A 2 45.29 9.79 30.04
N SER A 3 45.26 11.06 29.66
CA SER A 3 45.49 11.53 28.30
C SER A 3 46.91 11.16 27.86
N ASP A 4 47.06 10.44 26.75
CA ASP A 4 48.14 10.54 25.75
C ASP A 4 48.25 9.21 24.99
N LEU A 5 47.83 9.21 23.71
CA LEU A 5 48.31 8.34 22.62
C LEU A 5 47.42 8.55 21.38
N ILE A 6 47.58 9.70 20.72
CA ILE A 6 47.29 9.83 19.28
C ILE A 6 48.48 10.57 18.67
N SER A 7 49.51 9.80 18.36
CA SER A 7 50.49 10.13 17.33
C SER A 7 50.79 8.82 16.60
N ASP A 8 50.86 8.92 15.27
CA ASP A 8 51.34 7.91 14.31
C ASP A 8 50.28 6.97 13.72
N ILE A 9 49.66 7.43 12.62
CA ILE A 9 49.32 6.56 11.49
C ILE A 9 49.77 7.28 10.21
N ASP A 10 50.93 6.87 9.71
CA ASP A 10 51.35 7.09 8.32
C ASP A 10 50.30 6.51 7.37
N SER A 11 49.90 7.28 6.36
CA SER A 11 48.95 6.83 5.34
C SER A 11 49.45 7.18 3.94
N ASP A 12 50.47 6.46 3.48
CA ASP A 12 50.84 6.39 2.06
C ASP A 12 50.12 5.18 1.43
N LEU A 13 49.07 5.46 0.65
CA LEU A 13 48.39 4.46 -0.19
C LEU A 13 48.77 4.73 -1.65
N ILE A 14 49.70 3.93 -2.20
CA ILE A 14 50.14 4.00 -3.61
C ILE A 14 49.19 3.15 -4.45
N LEU A 15 48.39 3.77 -5.33
CA LEU A 15 47.54 3.09 -6.31
C LEU A 15 48.19 3.10 -7.69
N ASP A 16 48.47 1.91 -8.22
CA ASP A 16 49.04 1.70 -9.56
C ASP A 16 47.88 1.46 -10.54
N LEU A 17 47.37 2.52 -11.17
CA LEU A 17 46.22 2.45 -12.09
C LEU A 17 46.54 3.07 -13.46
N ASP A 18 46.05 2.40 -14.51
CA ASP A 18 46.15 2.82 -15.91
C ASP A 18 45.52 4.20 -16.12
N SER A 19 46.13 5.01 -16.98
CA SER A 19 45.81 6.44 -17.18
C SER A 19 44.36 6.74 -17.56
N ASP A 20 43.65 5.77 -18.14
CA ASP A 20 42.24 5.94 -18.53
C ASP A 20 41.28 5.78 -17.35
N LEU A 21 41.63 4.94 -16.35
CA LEU A 21 40.82 4.77 -15.13
C LEU A 21 40.89 5.98 -14.20
N ILE A 22 41.97 6.76 -14.27
CA ILE A 22 42.20 7.93 -13.41
C ILE A 22 41.29 9.09 -13.84
N LEU A 23 41.08 9.26 -15.14
CA LEU A 23 40.13 10.24 -15.66
C LEU A 23 38.69 9.87 -15.29
N ASP A 24 38.36 8.57 -15.30
CA ASP A 24 37.04 8.07 -14.88
C ASP A 24 36.82 8.18 -13.37
N LEU A 25 37.84 7.92 -12.54
CA LEU A 25 37.76 8.08 -11.08
C LEU A 25 37.57 9.55 -10.66
N ILE A 26 38.28 10.46 -11.33
CA ILE A 26 38.09 11.91 -11.18
C ILE A 26 36.68 12.30 -11.66
N TYR A 27 36.20 11.73 -12.77
CA TYR A 27 34.83 11.97 -13.26
C TYR A 27 33.79 11.56 -12.21
N VAL A 28 33.94 10.40 -11.57
CA VAL A 28 33.02 9.90 -10.53
C VAL A 28 33.06 10.76 -9.27
N LEU A 29 34.25 11.19 -8.81
CA LEU A 29 34.39 12.08 -7.64
C LEU A 29 33.83 13.50 -7.89
N ILE A 30 33.78 13.93 -9.15
CA ILE A 30 33.29 15.24 -9.58
C ILE A 30 31.78 15.20 -9.94
N PHE A 31 31.26 14.06 -10.41
CA PHE A 31 29.85 13.91 -10.81
C PHE A 31 28.88 13.96 -9.62
N ASP A 32 29.31 13.50 -8.44
CA ASP A 32 28.48 13.49 -7.22
C ASP A 32 28.14 14.91 -6.70
N ILE A 33 28.84 15.94 -7.20
CA ILE A 33 28.60 17.35 -6.86
C ILE A 33 27.80 18.07 -7.98
N SER A 34 27.55 17.41 -9.12
CA SER A 34 27.03 18.04 -10.34
C SER A 34 25.67 17.48 -10.81
N VAL A 35 24.76 17.13 -9.89
CA VAL A 35 23.34 17.04 -10.25
C VAL A 35 22.82 18.47 -10.38
N TYR A 36 23.10 19.15 -11.50
CA TYR A 36 22.32 20.23 -12.14
C TYR A 36 23.12 20.83 -13.33
N GLY A 37 22.89 20.34 -14.55
CA GLY A 37 23.18 21.11 -15.79
C GLY A 37 24.01 20.41 -16.88
N ARG A 38 23.41 20.26 -18.07
CA ARG A 38 23.95 19.64 -19.30
C ARG A 38 25.17 20.36 -19.91
N THR A 39 26.12 19.64 -20.53
CA THR A 39 26.56 19.78 -21.95
C THR A 39 27.75 18.86 -22.32
N TYR A 40 27.80 18.39 -23.58
CA TYR A 40 28.85 17.56 -24.22
C TYR A 40 30.01 18.41 -24.79
N PHE A 41 31.19 17.82 -25.13
CA PHE A 41 32.00 17.99 -26.38
C PHE A 41 33.52 17.63 -26.29
N THR A 42 34.13 17.45 -27.47
CA THR A 42 35.30 16.66 -27.89
C THR A 42 36.70 17.33 -27.85
N TRP A 43 37.76 16.49 -27.89
CA TRP A 43 39.19 16.84 -27.87
C TRP A 43 39.76 17.25 -29.24
N GLY A 44 40.66 18.25 -29.26
CA GLY A 44 41.48 18.56 -30.44
C GLY A 44 42.42 19.76 -30.23
N GLY A 45 43.74 19.53 -30.30
CA GLY A 45 44.73 20.60 -30.43
C GLY A 45 46.14 20.21 -30.00
N ASN A 46 47.08 20.28 -30.94
CA ASN A 46 48.47 19.81 -30.82
C ASN A 46 49.43 21.01 -31.06
N VAL A 47 50.24 21.42 -30.09
CA VAL A 47 51.43 22.31 -30.24
C VAL A 47 52.26 22.17 -28.94
N GLY A 48 53.56 21.85 -28.86
CA GLY A 48 54.69 22.13 -29.74
C GLY A 48 55.55 23.25 -29.14
N GLY A 49 56.48 22.95 -28.22
CA GLY A 49 57.40 23.93 -27.65
C GLY A 49 58.43 23.33 -26.66
N SER A 50 59.71 23.43 -27.01
CA SER A 50 60.86 23.00 -26.21
C SER A 50 61.17 23.98 -25.05
N ILE A 51 61.31 23.47 -23.82
CA ILE A 51 61.68 24.22 -22.61
C ILE A 51 63.21 24.09 -22.39
N PRO A 52 64.01 25.18 -22.34
CA PRO A 52 65.40 25.12 -21.90
C PRO A 52 65.50 25.11 -20.37
N GLY A 53 66.59 24.53 -19.86
CA GLY A 53 66.63 23.91 -18.55
C GLY A 53 66.46 24.81 -17.32
N GLY A 54 65.99 24.17 -16.25
CA GLY A 54 66.12 24.62 -14.87
C GLY A 54 65.34 25.88 -14.50
N SER A 55 64.01 25.84 -14.55
CA SER A 55 63.11 26.75 -13.83
C SER A 55 61.69 26.20 -13.84
N SER A 56 60.97 26.33 -12.72
CA SER A 56 59.53 26.11 -12.62
C SER A 56 58.81 26.99 -13.65
N ALA A 57 58.00 26.37 -14.51
CA ALA A 57 57.18 27.10 -15.48
C ALA A 57 55.81 27.41 -14.87
N VAL A 58 55.55 28.69 -14.62
CA VAL A 58 54.19 29.19 -14.31
C VAL A 58 53.54 29.53 -15.64
N CYS A 59 52.69 28.63 -16.14
CA CYS A 59 51.93 28.85 -17.36
C CYS A 59 50.59 29.52 -17.04
N SER A 60 50.42 30.79 -17.41
CA SER A 60 49.11 31.45 -17.42
C SER A 60 48.46 31.24 -18.79
N GLY A 61 47.68 30.17 -18.92
CA GLY A 61 46.94 29.83 -20.14
C GLY A 61 45.47 29.61 -19.82
N SER A 62 44.59 30.39 -20.45
CA SER A 62 43.16 30.11 -20.46
C SER A 62 42.87 28.95 -21.43
N TYR A 63 42.04 28.01 -20.95
CA TYR A 63 41.44 26.84 -21.63
C TYR A 63 42.13 25.48 -21.48
N LEU A 64 41.71 24.74 -20.45
CA LEU A 64 41.46 23.28 -20.39
C LEU A 64 40.23 23.08 -19.47
N PRO A 65 39.18 22.32 -19.84
CA PRO A 65 37.95 22.27 -19.06
C PRO A 65 38.03 21.17 -17.98
N VAL A 66 38.46 21.54 -16.78
CA VAL A 66 38.00 20.86 -15.56
C VAL A 66 36.77 21.64 -15.09
N PRO A 67 35.61 21.00 -14.85
CA PRO A 67 34.34 21.70 -14.87
C PRO A 67 34.19 22.73 -13.76
N ARG A 68 33.30 23.65 -14.07
CA ARG A 68 32.72 24.76 -13.33
C ARG A 68 32.05 24.34 -12.00
N LEU A 69 32.75 23.60 -11.15
CA LEU A 69 32.26 23.05 -9.88
C LEU A 69 32.67 23.87 -8.65
N CYS A 70 33.38 24.97 -8.83
CA CYS A 70 33.64 25.93 -7.75
C CYS A 70 32.58 27.03 -7.65
N ALA A 71 31.40 26.84 -8.24
CA ALA A 71 30.30 27.80 -8.14
C ALA A 71 29.44 27.54 -6.89
N GLN A 72 30.06 27.37 -5.71
CA GLN A 72 29.37 27.48 -4.42
C GLN A 72 30.34 27.63 -3.22
N GLY A 73 31.46 28.35 -3.39
CA GLY A 73 32.13 29.12 -2.31
C GLY A 73 32.38 28.48 -0.94
N LEU A 74 32.55 27.16 -0.82
CA LEU A 74 32.63 26.47 0.48
C LEU A 74 33.80 25.48 0.64
N LEU A 75 34.72 25.37 -0.32
CA LEU A 75 35.85 24.45 -0.23
C LEU A 75 37.16 25.10 -0.73
N ASP A 76 38.06 25.43 0.19
CA ASP A 76 39.49 25.62 -0.10
C ASP A 76 40.11 24.23 -0.39
N LEU A 77 39.84 23.67 -1.57
CA LEU A 77 40.36 22.36 -1.98
C LEU A 77 41.68 22.56 -2.74
N MET A 78 42.80 22.05 -2.22
CA MET A 78 44.04 21.94 -3.01
C MET A 78 44.17 20.52 -3.56
N VAL A 79 44.42 20.41 -4.86
CA VAL A 79 44.59 19.15 -5.57
C VAL A 79 46.03 19.04 -6.04
N VAL A 80 46.68 17.92 -5.71
CA VAL A 80 48.04 17.60 -6.16
C VAL A 80 47.99 16.29 -6.93
N VAL A 81 48.54 16.27 -8.15
CA VAL A 81 48.61 15.09 -9.02
C VAL A 81 50.07 14.81 -9.34
N SER A 82 50.61 13.72 -8.80
CA SER A 82 51.93 13.21 -9.14
C SER A 82 51.79 12.14 -10.22
N THR A 83 52.48 12.25 -11.36
CA THR A 83 52.39 11.26 -12.44
C THR A 83 53.74 10.88 -13.03
N LYS A 84 53.91 9.58 -13.30
CA LYS A 84 55.10 9.03 -13.96
C LYS A 84 54.69 8.16 -15.14
N SER A 85 55.07 8.61 -16.33
CA SER A 85 54.83 7.86 -17.57
C SER A 85 55.80 6.69 -17.67
N PRO A 86 55.36 5.49 -18.10
CA PRO A 86 56.26 4.36 -18.34
C PRO A 86 57.24 4.59 -19.51
N LYS A 87 57.07 5.66 -20.29
CA LYS A 87 57.96 6.06 -21.40
C LYS A 87 58.95 7.16 -21.01
N SER A 88 58.91 7.63 -19.77
CA SER A 88 59.72 8.76 -19.27
C SER A 88 60.31 8.42 -17.91
N GLU A 89 61.61 8.64 -17.74
CA GLU A 89 62.29 8.50 -16.44
C GLU A 89 61.87 9.60 -15.44
N LYS A 90 61.24 10.67 -15.94
CA LYS A 90 60.83 11.84 -15.15
C LYS A 90 59.40 11.70 -14.63
N GLN A 91 59.23 12.05 -13.36
CA GLN A 91 57.93 12.25 -12.70
C GLN A 91 57.61 13.75 -12.64
N TYR A 92 56.33 14.09 -12.81
CA TYR A 92 55.85 15.46 -12.69
C TYR A 92 54.77 15.55 -11.63
N VAL A 93 54.73 16.67 -10.93
CA VAL A 93 53.71 17.03 -9.96
C VAL A 93 52.99 18.26 -10.49
N TRP A 94 51.67 18.13 -10.62
CA TRP A 94 50.74 19.23 -10.90
C TRP A 94 50.02 19.61 -9.61
N GLU A 95 50.00 20.89 -9.27
CA GLU A 95 49.30 21.41 -8.09
C GLU A 95 48.37 22.54 -8.50
N ALA A 96 47.12 22.50 -8.03
CA ALA A 96 46.17 23.59 -8.19
C ALA A 96 45.31 23.77 -6.94
N VAL A 97 44.95 25.01 -6.67
CA VAL A 97 43.97 25.36 -5.64
C VAL A 97 42.64 25.63 -6.33
N ALA A 98 41.54 25.08 -5.82
CA ALA A 98 40.18 25.40 -6.26
C ALA A 98 39.96 26.93 -6.25
N ASP A 99 39.22 27.43 -7.25
CA ASP A 99 39.01 28.86 -7.52
C ASP A 99 40.26 29.69 -7.92
N SER A 100 41.44 29.09 -7.99
CA SER A 100 42.61 29.75 -8.59
C SER A 100 42.66 29.49 -10.10
N SER A 101 42.90 30.54 -10.89
CA SER A 101 43.08 30.44 -12.35
C SER A 101 44.50 30.00 -12.76
N SER A 102 45.29 29.52 -11.81
CA SER A 102 46.70 29.18 -11.97
C SER A 102 47.01 27.81 -11.38
N TYR A 103 47.85 27.05 -12.06
CA TYR A 103 48.38 25.78 -11.58
C TYR A 103 49.91 25.79 -11.69
N VAL A 104 50.56 24.93 -10.94
CA VAL A 104 52.02 24.75 -10.96
C VAL A 104 52.33 23.34 -11.42
N ILE A 105 53.21 23.21 -12.42
CA ILE A 105 53.81 21.93 -12.79
C ILE A 105 55.29 21.97 -12.46
N ARG A 106 55.78 20.95 -11.76
CA ARG A 106 57.20 20.78 -11.48
C ARG A 106 57.63 19.33 -11.66
N GLU A 107 58.88 19.15 -12.08
CA GLU A 107 59.52 17.83 -12.04
C GLU A 107 59.75 17.44 -10.58
N ASP A 108 59.37 16.23 -10.21
CA ASP A 108 59.55 15.70 -8.86
C ASP A 108 60.77 14.81 -8.82
N THR A 109 61.77 15.26 -8.06
CA THR A 109 63.07 14.59 -7.93
C THR A 109 63.25 13.97 -6.54
N ASN A 110 62.22 13.97 -5.70
CA ASN A 110 62.32 13.40 -4.35
C ASN A 110 62.27 11.86 -4.41
N PRO A 111 63.34 11.13 -4.08
CA PRO A 111 63.41 9.67 -4.22
C PRO A 111 62.38 8.91 -3.38
N GLU A 112 61.87 9.50 -2.29
CA GLU A 112 60.83 8.89 -1.44
C GLU A 112 59.42 8.99 -2.03
N LYS A 113 59.21 9.87 -3.02
CA LYS A 113 57.90 10.13 -3.63
C LYS A 113 57.80 9.68 -5.08
N LEU A 114 58.83 9.00 -5.59
CA LEU A 114 58.85 8.51 -6.97
C LEU A 114 57.95 7.29 -7.12
N LEU A 115 56.97 7.42 -8.00
CA LEU A 115 56.12 6.33 -8.45
C LEU A 115 56.94 5.38 -9.34
N ALA A 116 56.50 4.12 -9.42
CA ALA A 116 57.02 3.17 -10.40
C ALA A 116 56.44 3.46 -11.80
N ARG A 117 55.13 3.78 -11.86
CA ARG A 117 54.36 4.24 -13.03
C ARG A 117 53.02 4.80 -12.54
N GLY A 118 52.20 5.36 -13.44
CA GLY A 118 50.82 5.77 -13.13
C GLY A 118 50.70 7.19 -12.58
N ALA A 119 49.60 7.49 -11.89
CA ALA A 119 49.44 8.77 -11.20
C ALA A 119 48.81 8.60 -9.81
N GLN A 120 49.27 9.42 -8.87
CA GLN A 120 48.76 9.55 -7.52
C GLN A 120 48.09 10.93 -7.39
N ILE A 121 46.87 10.95 -6.87
CA ILE A 121 46.09 12.16 -6.65
C ILE A 121 45.91 12.35 -5.15
N THR A 122 46.33 13.51 -4.65
CA THR A 122 46.22 13.90 -3.25
C THR A 122 45.29 15.11 -3.14
N LEU A 123 44.22 14.95 -2.37
CA LEU A 123 43.23 15.99 -2.11
C LEU A 123 43.43 16.54 -0.69
N TYR A 124 43.75 17.82 -0.58
CA TYR A 124 43.88 18.51 0.71
C TYR A 124 42.57 19.21 1.04
N LEU A 125 41.84 18.64 2.00
CA LEU A 125 40.57 19.17 2.51
C LEU A 125 40.81 19.94 3.81
N ARG A 126 40.39 21.21 3.88
CA ARG A 126 40.33 21.95 5.16
C ARG A 126 39.09 21.53 5.94
N ILE A 127 39.26 20.53 6.81
CA ILE A 127 38.20 20.04 7.69
C ILE A 127 38.01 21.04 8.86
N GLN A 128 37.20 22.07 8.66
CA GLN A 128 36.67 22.85 9.79
C GLN A 128 35.14 22.91 9.86
N ASN A 129 34.42 22.64 8.76
CA ASN A 129 32.94 22.65 8.78
C ASN A 129 32.27 21.37 8.25
N LEU A 130 33.03 20.40 7.73
CA LEU A 130 32.43 19.18 7.15
C LEU A 130 31.85 18.24 8.23
N VAL A 131 32.51 18.13 9.39
CA VAL A 131 32.14 17.16 10.43
C VAL A 131 30.84 17.54 11.14
N LYS A 132 30.48 18.82 11.25
CA LYS A 132 29.23 19.23 11.94
C LYS A 132 27.99 19.18 11.07
N ASN A 133 28.10 19.46 9.76
CA ASN A 133 26.93 19.54 8.88
C ASN A 133 26.68 18.25 8.09
N TYR A 134 27.67 17.38 7.93
CA TYR A 134 27.54 16.16 7.13
C TYR A 134 27.68 14.86 7.94
N SER A 135 28.07 14.88 9.22
CA SER A 135 28.09 13.64 10.03
C SER A 135 26.69 13.11 10.40
N GLN A 136 25.62 13.85 10.12
CA GLN A 136 24.24 13.36 10.27
C GLN A 136 23.76 12.56 9.05
N PHE A 137 24.50 12.60 7.93
CA PHE A 137 24.11 11.95 6.67
C PHE A 137 25.14 10.96 6.14
N LEU A 138 26.31 10.83 6.78
CA LEU A 138 27.32 9.85 6.42
C LEU A 138 27.25 8.62 7.35
N SER A 139 26.20 7.82 7.24
CA SER A 139 26.25 6.41 7.64
C SER A 139 26.95 5.62 6.54
N PHE A 140 28.26 5.85 6.36
CA PHE A 140 29.06 5.03 5.46
C PHE A 140 29.68 3.87 6.27
N PRO A 141 29.42 2.60 5.91
CA PRO A 141 30.23 1.51 6.43
C PRO A 141 31.67 1.72 5.97
N ASN A 142 32.61 1.63 6.91
CA ASN A 142 34.04 1.64 6.60
C ASN A 142 34.37 0.50 5.62
N TYR A 143 34.50 0.80 4.32
CA TYR A 143 35.10 -0.12 3.36
C TYR A 143 36.63 -0.06 3.53
N ASN A 144 37.14 -0.85 4.47
CA ASN A 144 38.50 -1.36 4.33
C ASN A 144 38.52 -2.21 3.06
N TRP A 145 39.39 -1.86 2.10
CA TRP A 145 39.72 -2.73 0.96
C TRP A 145 40.49 -3.96 1.48
N GLN A 146 39.79 -4.85 2.16
CA GLN A 146 40.19 -6.24 2.27
C GLN A 146 39.67 -6.97 1.03
N GLU A 147 40.63 -7.49 0.27
CA GLU A 147 40.54 -8.61 -0.67
C GLU A 147 39.11 -9.15 -0.91
N LYS A 148 38.53 -8.78 -2.07
CA LYS A 148 37.29 -9.31 -2.69
C LYS A 148 36.68 -10.54 -1.99
N SER A 149 35.92 -10.33 -0.92
CA SER A 149 34.79 -11.21 -0.66
C SER A 149 33.77 -10.86 -1.74
N ARG A 150 33.59 -11.75 -2.71
CA ARG A 150 32.58 -11.58 -3.76
C ARG A 150 31.25 -11.34 -3.04
N THR A 151 30.61 -10.21 -3.32
CA THR A 151 29.27 -9.88 -2.86
C THR A 151 28.29 -11.01 -3.25
N ILE A 152 27.21 -11.20 -2.49
CA ILE A 152 26.38 -12.41 -2.61
C ILE A 152 25.78 -12.55 -4.00
N GLU A 153 25.35 -11.46 -4.61
CA GLU A 153 24.81 -11.38 -5.97
C GLU A 153 25.81 -11.82 -7.07
N MET A 154 27.10 -11.87 -6.74
CA MET A 154 28.15 -12.29 -7.66
C MET A 154 28.51 -13.78 -7.56
N ARG A 155 28.08 -14.44 -6.48
CA ARG A 155 28.33 -15.87 -6.25
C ARG A 155 27.30 -16.72 -6.99
N ASN A 156 27.64 -17.98 -7.22
CA ASN A 156 26.68 -18.94 -7.75
C ASN A 156 25.59 -19.17 -6.69
N PRO A 157 24.29 -19.03 -6.99
CA PRO A 157 23.22 -19.22 -5.99
C PRO A 157 23.29 -20.56 -5.25
N LYS A 158 23.85 -21.60 -5.89
CA LYS A 158 24.01 -22.95 -5.32
C LYS A 158 25.13 -23.08 -4.28
N GLU A 159 26.03 -22.11 -4.22
CA GLU A 159 27.20 -22.11 -3.33
C GLU A 159 27.01 -21.21 -2.10
N VAL A 160 25.87 -20.53 -1.99
CA VAL A 160 25.56 -19.61 -0.90
C VAL A 160 24.56 -20.25 0.05
N GLU A 161 24.89 -20.27 1.33
CA GLU A 161 24.00 -20.82 2.36
C GLU A 161 22.89 -19.82 2.76
N LYS A 162 21.78 -20.33 3.30
CA LYS A 162 20.64 -19.50 3.73
C LYS A 162 21.05 -18.42 4.74
N ASP A 163 21.92 -18.77 5.70
CA ASP A 163 22.36 -17.85 6.74
C ASP A 163 23.18 -16.69 6.16
N GLU A 164 23.97 -16.92 5.10
CA GLU A 164 24.69 -15.85 4.40
C GLU A 164 23.71 -14.85 3.75
N TYR A 165 22.61 -15.32 3.14
CA TYR A 165 21.58 -14.44 2.59
C TYR A 165 20.90 -13.60 3.68
N ASN A 166 20.65 -14.19 4.84
CA ASN A 166 20.03 -13.51 5.98
C ASN A 166 20.96 -12.43 6.56
N GLU A 167 22.24 -12.76 6.77
CA GLU A 167 23.24 -11.80 7.24
C GLU A 167 23.43 -10.64 6.26
N PHE A 168 23.46 -10.93 4.96
CA PHE A 168 23.54 -9.90 3.93
C PHE A 168 22.31 -9.00 3.90
N TYR A 169 21.10 -9.55 4.03
CA TYR A 169 19.86 -8.80 4.13
C TYR A 169 19.90 -7.83 5.33
N LYS A 170 20.21 -8.34 6.52
CA LYS A 170 20.30 -7.56 7.76
C LYS A 170 21.31 -6.43 7.65
N LYS A 171 22.51 -6.73 7.14
CA LYS A 171 23.59 -5.77 6.99
C LYS A 171 23.30 -4.70 5.93
N THR A 172 22.75 -5.09 4.78
CA THR A 172 22.56 -4.18 3.64
C THR A 172 21.38 -3.23 3.86
N PHE A 173 20.28 -3.74 4.44
CA PHE A 173 19.05 -2.96 4.61
C PHE A 173 18.84 -2.47 6.05
N ASN A 174 19.83 -2.64 6.93
CA ASN A 174 19.78 -2.30 8.35
C ASN A 174 18.56 -2.91 9.07
N GLU A 175 18.37 -4.21 8.83
CA GLU A 175 17.24 -4.99 9.33
C GLU A 175 17.66 -5.87 10.50
N PHE A 176 16.75 -6.07 11.46
CA PHE A 176 17.01 -6.91 12.64
C PHE A 176 16.49 -8.33 12.46
N LEU A 177 15.35 -8.48 11.78
CA LEU A 177 14.69 -9.76 11.55
C LEU A 177 15.21 -10.43 10.27
N ASP A 178 15.10 -11.75 10.22
CA ASP A 178 15.33 -12.50 9.00
C ASP A 178 14.23 -12.19 7.97
N PRO A 179 14.54 -12.25 6.66
CA PRO A 179 13.52 -12.11 5.62
C PRO A 179 12.59 -13.34 5.63
N LEU A 180 11.31 -13.15 5.27
CA LEU A 180 10.37 -14.27 5.08
C LEU A 180 10.81 -15.18 3.93
N GLY A 181 11.38 -14.58 2.89
CA GLY A 181 11.89 -15.32 1.74
C GLY A 181 12.84 -14.46 0.93
N TYR A 182 13.64 -15.13 0.10
CA TYR A 182 14.56 -14.50 -0.84
C TYR A 182 14.61 -15.26 -2.15
N THR A 183 14.99 -14.58 -3.22
CA THR A 183 15.29 -15.20 -4.51
C THR A 183 16.55 -14.59 -5.09
N HIS A 184 17.47 -15.44 -5.54
CA HIS A 184 18.70 -15.05 -6.20
C HIS A 184 18.70 -15.60 -7.63
N PHE A 185 18.77 -14.71 -8.61
CA PHE A 185 18.76 -15.10 -10.01
C PHE A 185 19.69 -14.23 -10.85
N THR A 186 20.19 -14.84 -11.91
CA THR A 186 20.87 -14.16 -13.02
C THR A 186 19.97 -14.22 -14.23
N THR A 187 19.90 -13.13 -14.96
CA THR A 187 19.12 -13.01 -16.18
C THR A 187 20.06 -12.85 -17.35
N GLU A 188 19.87 -13.66 -18.39
CA GLU A 188 20.65 -13.62 -19.64
C GLU A 188 19.79 -13.13 -20.83
N GLY A 189 20.43 -12.74 -21.93
CA GLY A 189 19.77 -12.42 -23.20
C GLY A 189 19.70 -10.93 -23.52
N GLU A 190 18.49 -10.38 -23.73
CA GLU A 190 18.32 -8.98 -24.16
C GLU A 190 18.77 -7.94 -23.12
N VAL A 191 18.70 -8.30 -21.83
CA VAL A 191 19.23 -7.50 -20.72
C VAL A 191 19.88 -8.45 -19.73
N GLU A 192 21.15 -8.22 -19.43
CA GLU A 192 21.94 -8.99 -18.48
C GLU A 192 22.05 -8.26 -17.15
N PHE A 193 21.59 -8.94 -16.09
CA PHE A 193 21.73 -8.47 -14.71
C PHE A 193 21.60 -9.62 -13.72
N ARG A 194 22.16 -9.40 -12.54
CA ARG A 194 22.07 -10.28 -11.38
C ARG A 194 21.25 -9.59 -10.31
N SER A 195 20.45 -10.35 -9.58
CA SER A 195 19.66 -9.78 -8.50
C SER A 195 19.42 -10.76 -7.37
N VAL A 196 19.43 -10.22 -6.16
CA VAL A 196 18.92 -10.86 -4.96
C VAL A 196 17.77 -10.01 -4.43
N LEU A 197 16.58 -10.60 -4.35
CA LEU A 197 15.38 -9.96 -3.83
C LEU A 197 14.95 -10.64 -2.55
N TYR A 198 14.30 -9.88 -1.68
CA TYR A 198 13.88 -10.26 -0.34
C TYR A 198 12.46 -9.78 -0.06
N ILE A 199 11.72 -10.60 0.68
CA ILE A 199 10.48 -10.20 1.35
C ILE A 199 10.81 -9.99 2.82
N PRO A 200 10.58 -8.78 3.37
CA PRO A 200 10.87 -8.51 4.77
C PRO A 200 10.10 -9.42 5.73
N GLY A 201 10.74 -9.76 6.86
CA GLY A 201 10.15 -10.54 7.96
C GLY A 201 8.90 -9.92 8.60
N MET A 202 8.79 -8.59 8.50
CA MET A 202 7.74 -7.78 9.10
C MET A 202 7.42 -6.62 8.16
N GLY A 203 6.15 -6.23 8.10
CA GLY A 203 5.71 -5.06 7.35
C GLY A 203 6.20 -3.76 7.99
N PRO A 204 6.22 -2.65 7.24
CA PRO A 204 6.51 -1.34 7.80
C PRO A 204 5.53 -1.02 8.94
N LEU A 205 6.06 -0.52 10.07
CA LEU A 205 5.27 -0.21 11.27
C LEU A 205 4.21 0.88 11.04
N ASN A 206 4.36 1.68 9.97
CA ASN A 206 3.47 2.80 9.64
C ASN A 206 2.71 2.53 8.33
N ASN A 207 1.38 2.65 8.39
CA ASN A 207 0.50 2.55 7.21
C ASN A 207 0.76 3.63 6.13
N GLU A 208 1.49 4.70 6.46
CA GLU A 208 1.86 5.77 5.52
C GLU A 208 2.83 5.27 4.43
N ASP A 209 3.58 4.19 4.68
CA ASP A 209 4.51 3.59 3.72
C ASP A 209 3.78 2.86 2.58
N VAL A 210 2.52 2.47 2.77
CA VAL A 210 1.63 1.98 1.69
C VAL A 210 1.32 3.11 0.70
N VAL A 211 1.38 4.37 1.17
CA VAL A 211 1.05 5.58 0.40
C VAL A 211 2.28 6.23 -0.21
N ASN A 212 3.45 6.09 0.43
CA ASN A 212 4.67 6.72 -0.04
C ASN A 212 5.27 5.99 -1.25
N PRO A 213 5.33 6.62 -2.45
CA PRO A 213 5.97 6.02 -3.62
C PRO A 213 7.50 5.98 -3.51
N LYS A 214 8.10 6.72 -2.56
CA LYS A 214 9.54 6.81 -2.38
C LYS A 214 10.01 5.78 -1.35
N THR A 215 10.35 4.59 -1.82
CA THR A 215 10.99 3.57 -0.97
C THR A 215 12.43 3.30 -1.41
N LYS A 216 13.37 3.37 -0.47
CA LYS A 216 14.79 3.05 -0.64
C LYS A 216 15.06 1.56 -0.47
N ASN A 217 14.24 0.73 -1.10
CA ASN A 217 14.25 -0.71 -0.88
C ASN A 217 15.11 -1.47 -1.90
N ILE A 218 15.40 -0.86 -3.06
CA ILE A 218 16.18 -1.50 -4.13
C ILE A 218 17.46 -0.71 -4.38
N CYS A 219 18.60 -1.37 -4.26
CA CYS A 219 19.90 -0.79 -4.59
C CYS A 219 20.31 -1.21 -6.01
N LEU A 220 20.53 -0.25 -6.91
CA LEU A 220 21.02 -0.51 -8.27
C LEU A 220 22.53 -0.33 -8.33
N TYR A 221 23.18 -1.33 -8.90
CA TYR A 221 24.58 -1.34 -9.26
C TYR A 221 24.68 -1.47 -10.77
N VAL A 222 25.70 -0.82 -11.32
CA VAL A 222 26.08 -0.97 -12.72
C VAL A 222 27.55 -1.33 -12.76
N LYS A 223 27.86 -2.50 -13.32
CA LYS A 223 29.24 -3.03 -13.35
C LYS A 223 29.88 -2.99 -11.95
N ARG A 224 29.10 -3.33 -10.91
CA ARG A 224 29.50 -3.35 -9.49
C ARG A 224 29.74 -1.97 -8.85
N VAL A 225 29.40 -0.89 -9.55
CA VAL A 225 29.42 0.46 -9.00
C VAL A 225 28.02 0.81 -8.53
N PHE A 226 27.87 1.17 -7.26
CA PHE A 226 26.60 1.63 -6.72
C PHE A 226 26.18 2.91 -7.45
N ILE A 227 24.94 2.93 -7.98
CA ILE A 227 24.39 4.08 -8.67
C ILE A 227 23.45 4.86 -7.76
N SER A 228 22.40 4.21 -7.25
CA SER A 228 21.43 4.82 -6.36
C SER A 228 20.56 3.77 -5.67
N ASP A 229 19.79 4.20 -4.68
CA ASP A 229 18.71 3.47 -4.03
C ASP A 229 17.35 4.18 -4.19
N ASP A 230 17.32 5.34 -4.85
CA ASP A 230 16.15 6.21 -5.00
C ASP A 230 15.72 6.25 -6.47
N PHE A 231 14.71 5.45 -6.80
CA PHE A 231 14.27 5.22 -8.17
C PHE A 231 12.81 5.62 -8.43
N ASP A 232 12.13 6.32 -7.52
CA ASP A 232 10.73 6.78 -7.68
C ASP A 232 9.76 5.72 -8.26
N GLY A 233 9.94 4.43 -7.91
CA GLY A 233 9.10 3.33 -8.41
C GLY A 233 9.42 2.85 -9.83
N GLU A 234 10.57 3.20 -10.40
CA GLU A 234 10.95 2.80 -11.76
C GLU A 234 11.36 1.32 -11.88
N LEU A 235 11.78 0.68 -10.79
CA LEU A 235 12.16 -0.74 -10.80
C LEU A 235 11.04 -1.67 -10.31
N PHE A 236 10.22 -1.18 -9.40
CA PHE A 236 9.08 -1.90 -8.86
C PHE A 236 7.84 -1.01 -8.83
N PRO A 237 6.68 -1.54 -9.22
CA PRO A 237 5.42 -0.83 -9.03
C PRO A 237 5.15 -0.63 -7.54
N ARG A 238 4.36 0.39 -7.19
CA ARG A 238 4.05 0.75 -5.80
C ARG A 238 3.45 -0.40 -5.00
N TYR A 239 2.65 -1.26 -5.62
CA TYR A 239 2.08 -2.44 -4.97
C TYR A 239 3.11 -3.55 -4.67
N LEU A 240 4.38 -3.40 -5.06
CA LEU A 240 5.51 -4.24 -4.64
C LEU A 240 6.63 -3.42 -4.01
N SER A 241 6.34 -2.20 -3.53
CA SER A 241 7.35 -1.29 -2.98
C SER A 241 8.01 -1.83 -1.71
N PHE A 242 7.41 -2.81 -1.04
CA PHE A 242 7.94 -3.48 0.15
C PHE A 242 9.11 -4.44 -0.15
N VAL A 243 9.29 -4.85 -1.41
CA VAL A 243 10.36 -5.77 -1.80
C VAL A 243 11.71 -5.08 -1.66
N LYS A 244 12.63 -5.71 -0.94
CA LYS A 244 14.00 -5.24 -0.77
C LYS A 244 14.95 -6.02 -1.67
N GLY A 245 16.03 -5.42 -2.14
CA GLY A 245 16.96 -6.16 -2.97
C GLY A 245 18.08 -5.36 -3.62
N VAL A 246 19.00 -6.11 -4.21
CA VAL A 246 20.13 -5.59 -4.97
C VAL A 246 19.99 -6.02 -6.42
N VAL A 247 20.27 -5.11 -7.35
CA VAL A 247 20.24 -5.35 -8.79
C VAL A 247 21.57 -4.87 -9.36
N ASP A 248 22.39 -5.76 -9.92
CA ASP A 248 23.65 -5.40 -10.60
C ASP A 248 23.52 -5.67 -12.10
N SER A 249 23.55 -4.62 -12.91
CA SER A 249 23.41 -4.69 -14.37
C SER A 249 24.74 -4.44 -15.07
N ASP A 250 25.06 -5.30 -16.04
CA ASP A 250 26.23 -5.13 -16.90
C ASP A 250 25.93 -4.26 -18.14
N ASP A 251 24.65 -4.16 -18.52
CA ASP A 251 24.17 -3.52 -19.76
C ASP A 251 23.75 -2.05 -19.60
N LEU A 252 23.47 -1.61 -18.37
CA LEU A 252 23.17 -0.20 -18.12
C LEU A 252 24.46 0.64 -18.22
N PRO A 253 24.40 1.88 -18.75
CA PRO A 253 25.56 2.75 -18.74
C PRO A 253 25.82 3.30 -17.32
N LEU A 254 27.04 3.71 -17.00
CA LEU A 254 27.38 4.22 -15.65
C LEU A 254 26.76 5.60 -15.37
N ASN A 255 26.52 6.40 -16.40
CA ASN A 255 25.97 7.76 -16.30
C ASN A 255 24.43 7.78 -16.21
N VAL A 256 23.83 6.77 -15.60
CA VAL A 256 22.39 6.62 -15.50
C VAL A 256 21.83 7.61 -14.48
N SER A 257 21.12 8.63 -14.97
CA SER A 257 20.30 9.52 -14.16
C SER A 257 18.87 8.99 -14.01
N LEU A 258 18.10 9.54 -13.06
CA LEU A 258 16.68 9.23 -12.90
C LEU A 258 15.90 9.40 -14.22
N GLU A 259 16.12 10.49 -14.95
CA GLU A 259 15.49 10.75 -16.27
C GLU A 259 15.79 9.64 -17.28
N ILE A 260 17.04 9.17 -17.34
CA ILE A 260 17.47 8.11 -18.27
C ILE A 260 16.82 6.77 -17.88
N LEU A 261 16.58 6.51 -16.60
CA LEU A 261 15.92 5.29 -16.14
C LEU A 261 14.47 5.19 -16.62
N GLN A 262 13.70 6.28 -16.58
CA GLN A 262 12.27 6.27 -16.93
C GLN A 262 12.03 6.00 -18.44
N GLU A 263 12.93 6.52 -19.28
CA GLU A 263 12.85 6.37 -20.75
C GLU A 263 13.49 5.07 -21.25
N SER A 264 14.32 4.42 -20.43
CA SER A 264 15.09 3.25 -20.85
C SER A 264 14.23 2.00 -21.07
N ARG A 265 14.33 1.45 -22.28
CA ARG A 265 13.76 0.13 -22.61
C ARG A 265 14.34 -0.98 -21.73
N ILE A 266 15.63 -0.89 -21.38
CA ILE A 266 16.34 -1.87 -20.55
C ILE A 266 15.68 -1.95 -19.17
N VAL A 267 15.41 -0.80 -18.56
CA VAL A 267 14.75 -0.70 -17.24
C VAL A 267 13.35 -1.29 -17.27
N ARG A 268 12.58 -1.08 -18.33
CA ARG A 268 11.24 -1.68 -18.48
C ARG A 268 11.28 -3.20 -18.56
N ILE A 269 12.26 -3.77 -19.26
CA ILE A 269 12.46 -5.23 -19.34
C ILE A 269 12.91 -5.77 -17.98
N MET A 270 13.82 -5.07 -17.32
CA MET A 270 14.31 -5.41 -15.99
C MET A 270 13.17 -5.39 -14.96
N ARG A 271 12.36 -4.33 -14.90
CA ARG A 271 11.13 -4.24 -14.08
C ARG A 271 10.23 -5.46 -14.27
N LYS A 272 9.91 -5.82 -15.51
CA LYS A 272 9.06 -6.99 -15.81
C LYS A 272 9.64 -8.30 -15.26
N ARG A 273 10.96 -8.47 -15.36
CA ARG A 273 11.64 -9.68 -14.88
C ARG A 273 11.73 -9.72 -13.34
N LEU A 274 12.03 -8.59 -12.72
CA LEU A 274 12.03 -8.41 -11.26
C LEU A 274 10.64 -8.73 -10.67
N VAL A 275 9.59 -8.07 -11.18
CA VAL A 275 8.20 -8.27 -10.76
C VAL A 275 7.78 -9.74 -10.92
N ARG A 276 8.15 -10.37 -12.04
CA ARG A 276 7.86 -11.79 -12.26
C ARG A 276 8.51 -12.68 -11.21
N LYS A 277 9.80 -12.45 -10.92
CA LYS A 277 10.55 -13.22 -9.91
C LYS A 277 10.04 -12.99 -8.50
N THR A 278 9.56 -11.80 -8.19
CA THR A 278 8.86 -11.53 -6.93
C THR A 278 7.58 -12.35 -6.81
N PHE A 279 6.74 -12.41 -7.85
CA PHE A 279 5.55 -13.26 -7.79
C PHE A 279 5.88 -14.75 -7.67
N ASP A 280 6.91 -15.21 -8.38
CA ASP A 280 7.37 -16.61 -8.26
C ASP A 280 7.83 -16.89 -6.81
N MET A 281 8.57 -15.98 -6.17
CA MET A 281 8.98 -16.09 -4.76
C MET A 281 7.79 -16.07 -3.78
N ILE A 282 6.79 -15.20 -3.98
CA ILE A 282 5.59 -15.16 -3.12
C ILE A 282 4.78 -16.47 -3.28
N GLN A 283 4.69 -17.00 -4.50
CA GLN A 283 4.05 -18.28 -4.78
C GLN A 283 4.78 -19.43 -4.08
N GLU A 284 6.11 -19.46 -4.09
CA GLU A 284 6.90 -20.46 -3.36
C GLU A 284 6.63 -20.42 -1.85
N ILE A 285 6.49 -19.22 -1.25
CA ILE A 285 6.10 -19.09 0.16
C ILE A 285 4.68 -19.63 0.38
N SER A 286 3.75 -19.32 -0.53
CA SER A 286 2.36 -19.80 -0.50
C SER A 286 2.24 -21.32 -0.57
N GLU A 287 3.11 -21.98 -1.33
CA GLU A 287 3.11 -23.43 -1.54
C GLU A 287 3.96 -24.19 -0.52
N SER A 288 4.69 -23.47 0.35
CA SER A 288 5.53 -24.07 1.37
C SER A 288 4.71 -24.86 2.40
N GLU A 289 5.33 -25.89 3.00
CA GLU A 289 4.69 -26.69 4.06
C GLU A 289 4.36 -25.86 5.32
N ASN A 290 5.05 -24.74 5.51
CA ASN A 290 4.84 -23.84 6.63
C ASN A 290 3.77 -22.78 6.32
N LYS A 291 2.51 -23.12 6.60
CA LYS A 291 1.38 -22.21 6.39
C LYS A 291 1.49 -20.88 7.17
N GLU A 292 2.22 -20.85 8.28
CA GLU A 292 2.39 -19.62 9.07
C GLU A 292 3.23 -18.57 8.33
N ASP A 293 4.20 -18.97 7.49
CA ASP A 293 5.03 -18.01 6.74
C ASP A 293 4.18 -17.21 5.74
N TYR A 294 3.27 -17.88 5.03
CA TYR A 294 2.37 -17.20 4.12
C TYR A 294 1.31 -16.36 4.84
N LYS A 295 0.83 -16.83 5.99
CA LYS A 295 -0.07 -16.06 6.83
C LYS A 295 0.58 -14.77 7.32
N MET A 296 1.83 -14.84 7.82
CA MET A 296 2.62 -13.67 8.17
C MET A 296 2.82 -12.75 6.96
N PHE A 297 3.14 -13.29 5.79
CA PHE A 297 3.23 -12.50 4.56
C PHE A 297 1.91 -11.78 4.26
N TRP A 298 0.78 -12.48 4.31
CA TRP A 298 -0.52 -11.93 3.98
C TRP A 298 -0.97 -10.84 4.96
N GLU A 299 -0.76 -11.04 6.26
CA GLU A 299 -1.08 -10.06 7.30
C GLU A 299 -0.30 -8.75 7.10
N ASN A 300 0.98 -8.85 6.70
CA ASN A 300 1.84 -7.68 6.50
C ASN A 300 1.65 -7.02 5.11
N PHE A 301 1.47 -7.81 4.06
CA PHE A 301 1.59 -7.36 2.67
C PHE A 301 0.37 -7.66 1.78
N GLY A 302 -0.68 -8.31 2.28
CA GLY A 302 -1.88 -8.67 1.50
C GLY A 302 -2.59 -7.46 0.89
N ARG A 303 -2.59 -6.32 1.60
CA ARG A 303 -3.15 -5.04 1.09
C ARG A 303 -2.41 -4.53 -0.15
N PHE A 304 -1.10 -4.76 -0.23
CA PHE A 304 -0.32 -4.40 -1.41
C PHE A 304 -0.74 -5.29 -2.60
N LEU A 305 -0.93 -6.59 -2.41
CA LEU A 305 -1.43 -7.45 -3.48
C LEU A 305 -2.82 -7.04 -3.98
N LYS A 306 -3.71 -6.64 -3.07
CA LYS A 306 -5.04 -6.11 -3.41
C LYS A 306 -4.95 -4.81 -4.22
N LEU A 307 -4.00 -3.92 -3.90
CA LEU A 307 -3.70 -2.74 -4.72
C LEU A 307 -3.21 -3.13 -6.12
N GLY A 308 -2.38 -4.18 -6.22
CA GLY A 308 -1.95 -4.74 -7.49
C GLY A 308 -3.11 -5.22 -8.39
N CYS A 309 -4.19 -5.76 -7.81
CA CYS A 309 -5.42 -6.10 -8.54
C CYS A 309 -6.15 -4.89 -9.13
N ILE A 310 -5.89 -3.69 -8.62
CA ILE A 310 -6.54 -2.45 -9.09
C ILE A 310 -5.66 -1.79 -10.16
N GLU A 311 -4.35 -1.78 -9.95
CA GLU A 311 -3.40 -1.01 -10.76
C GLU A 311 -2.77 -1.82 -11.92
N ASP A 312 -2.57 -3.14 -11.78
CA ASP A 312 -1.81 -3.96 -12.73
C ASP A 312 -2.60 -5.11 -13.35
N THR A 313 -3.46 -4.73 -14.29
CA THR A 313 -4.23 -5.66 -15.14
C THR A 313 -3.37 -6.68 -15.89
N GLY A 314 -2.12 -6.35 -16.21
CA GLY A 314 -1.21 -7.25 -16.91
C GLY A 314 -0.76 -8.45 -16.07
N ASN A 315 -0.75 -8.29 -14.74
CA ASN A 315 -0.29 -9.29 -13.79
C ASN A 315 -1.42 -9.95 -12.99
N HIS A 316 -2.71 -9.68 -13.27
CA HIS A 316 -3.84 -10.32 -12.59
C HIS A 316 -3.70 -11.85 -12.49
N LYS A 317 -3.29 -12.53 -13.58
CA LYS A 317 -3.09 -13.99 -13.57
C LYS A 317 -2.09 -14.50 -12.52
N ARG A 318 -1.16 -13.66 -12.07
CA ARG A 318 -0.15 -13.97 -11.05
C ARG A 318 -0.56 -13.48 -9.66
N ILE A 319 -1.29 -12.36 -9.59
CA ILE A 319 -1.73 -11.77 -8.33
C ILE A 319 -2.93 -12.54 -7.75
N THR A 320 -3.91 -12.89 -8.59
CA THR A 320 -5.17 -13.48 -8.12
C THR A 320 -5.00 -14.78 -7.30
N PRO A 321 -4.13 -15.76 -7.69
CA PRO A 321 -3.92 -16.98 -6.89
C PRO A 321 -3.34 -16.72 -5.48
N LEU A 322 -2.68 -15.58 -5.30
CA LEU A 322 -2.07 -15.17 -4.03
C LEU A 322 -3.10 -14.56 -3.06
N LEU A 323 -4.31 -14.26 -3.51
CA LEU A 323 -5.32 -13.67 -2.64
C LEU A 323 -5.84 -14.67 -1.60
N ARG A 324 -6.19 -14.17 -0.42
CA ARG A 324 -6.80 -14.94 0.67
C ARG A 324 -8.03 -14.21 1.19
N PHE A 325 -9.09 -14.97 1.46
CA PHE A 325 -10.36 -14.46 1.96
C PHE A 325 -10.94 -15.39 3.01
N TYR A 326 -11.65 -14.84 3.98
CA TYR A 326 -12.57 -15.64 4.78
C TYR A 326 -13.74 -16.10 3.91
N THR A 327 -14.37 -17.21 4.27
CA THR A 327 -15.52 -17.73 3.52
C THR A 327 -16.63 -18.14 4.47
N SER A 328 -17.81 -18.39 3.92
CA SER A 328 -18.94 -18.94 4.69
C SER A 328 -18.72 -20.37 5.20
N LYS A 329 -17.72 -21.09 4.70
CA LYS A 329 -17.32 -22.42 5.18
C LYS A 329 -16.11 -22.38 6.11
N ASN A 330 -15.25 -21.36 5.98
CA ASN A 330 -14.06 -21.18 6.81
C ASN A 330 -13.94 -19.73 7.31
N GLU A 331 -14.32 -19.54 8.57
CA GLU A 331 -14.41 -18.23 9.21
C GLU A 331 -13.21 -17.92 10.12
N GLU A 332 -12.38 -18.91 10.41
CA GLU A 332 -11.22 -18.80 11.31
C GLU A 332 -9.94 -18.62 10.52
N GLU A 333 -9.81 -19.33 9.40
CA GLU A 333 -8.65 -19.28 8.51
C GLU A 333 -9.04 -18.76 7.13
N MET A 334 -8.20 -17.91 6.55
CA MET A 334 -8.45 -17.44 5.19
C MET A 334 -8.07 -18.53 4.18
N THR A 335 -8.93 -18.67 3.17
CA THR A 335 -8.84 -19.67 2.10
C THR A 335 -8.36 -19.01 0.80
N SER A 336 -7.60 -19.74 0.00
CA SER A 336 -7.20 -19.30 -1.35
C SER A 336 -8.35 -19.39 -2.35
N LEU A 337 -8.26 -18.64 -3.44
CA LEU A 337 -9.24 -18.78 -4.53
C LEU A 337 -9.16 -20.14 -5.23
N ASP A 338 -8.02 -20.82 -5.16
CA ASP A 338 -7.87 -22.17 -5.70
C ASP A 338 -8.64 -23.20 -4.90
N GLU A 339 -8.44 -23.20 -3.57
CA GLU A 339 -9.20 -24.05 -2.65
C GLU A 339 -10.71 -23.78 -2.75
N HIS A 340 -11.11 -22.50 -2.86
CA HIS A 340 -12.52 -22.15 -3.06
C HIS A 340 -13.07 -22.76 -4.35
N VAL A 341 -12.34 -22.64 -5.47
CA VAL A 341 -12.78 -23.21 -6.76
C VAL A 341 -12.84 -24.73 -6.73
N GLU A 342 -11.93 -25.39 -6.00
CA GLU A 342 -11.95 -26.84 -5.80
C GLU A 342 -13.16 -27.29 -4.97
N ASN A 343 -13.61 -26.47 -4.03
CA ASN A 343 -14.79 -26.70 -3.20
C ASN A 343 -16.13 -26.31 -3.88
N MET A 344 -16.10 -25.74 -5.09
CA MET A 344 -17.30 -25.36 -5.82
C MET A 344 -18.10 -26.59 -6.26
N GLY A 345 -19.43 -26.53 -6.10
CA GLY A 345 -20.31 -27.57 -6.65
C GLY A 345 -20.27 -27.63 -8.18
N GLU A 346 -20.51 -28.81 -8.77
CA GLU A 346 -20.41 -29.05 -10.22
C GLU A 346 -21.24 -28.08 -11.08
N ASN A 347 -22.40 -27.65 -10.57
CA ASN A 347 -23.32 -26.74 -11.26
C ASN A 347 -23.05 -25.24 -10.99
N GLN A 348 -22.08 -24.91 -10.14
CA GLN A 348 -21.78 -23.54 -9.77
C GLN A 348 -20.96 -22.82 -10.85
N LYS A 349 -21.52 -21.75 -11.42
CA LYS A 349 -20.93 -21.00 -12.54
C LYS A 349 -20.16 -19.74 -12.15
N ALA A 350 -20.28 -19.32 -10.89
CA ALA A 350 -19.73 -18.06 -10.39
C ALA A 350 -19.14 -18.22 -8.99
N ILE A 351 -18.17 -17.36 -8.68
CA ILE A 351 -17.62 -17.17 -7.34
C ILE A 351 -18.48 -16.09 -6.68
N TYR A 352 -19.21 -16.45 -5.63
CA TYR A 352 -20.08 -15.53 -4.93
C TYR A 352 -19.30 -14.82 -3.83
N TYR A 353 -19.52 -13.52 -3.65
CA TYR A 353 -18.90 -12.75 -2.57
C TYR A 353 -19.88 -11.79 -1.93
N LEU A 354 -19.60 -11.42 -0.68
CA LEU A 354 -20.30 -10.40 0.08
C LEU A 354 -19.29 -9.41 0.66
N ALA A 355 -19.48 -8.12 0.35
CA ALA A 355 -18.71 -7.04 0.96
C ALA A 355 -19.40 -6.52 2.22
N THR A 356 -18.66 -6.46 3.33
CA THR A 356 -19.13 -5.97 4.63
C THR A 356 -18.01 -5.24 5.39
N ASP A 357 -18.36 -4.57 6.48
CA ASP A 357 -17.44 -3.86 7.37
C ASP A 357 -16.69 -4.80 8.34
N SER A 358 -17.23 -5.98 8.62
CA SER A 358 -16.61 -6.94 9.54
C SER A 358 -17.04 -8.37 9.27
N LEU A 359 -16.22 -9.34 9.70
CA LEU A 359 -16.55 -10.76 9.65
C LEU A 359 -17.86 -11.06 10.39
N LYS A 360 -18.14 -10.36 11.50
CA LYS A 360 -19.38 -10.55 12.28
C LYS A 360 -20.60 -10.13 11.47
N SER A 361 -20.54 -8.98 10.81
CA SER A 361 -21.60 -8.47 9.96
C SER A 361 -21.86 -9.40 8.78
N ALA A 362 -20.80 -9.93 8.15
CA ALA A 362 -20.91 -10.92 7.08
C ALA A 362 -21.74 -12.14 7.52
N LYS A 363 -21.42 -12.74 8.67
CA LYS A 363 -22.09 -13.95 9.18
C LYS A 363 -23.59 -13.78 9.40
N THR A 364 -23.99 -12.62 9.92
CA THR A 364 -25.39 -12.33 10.26
C THR A 364 -26.18 -11.76 9.09
N ALA A 365 -25.54 -11.55 7.94
CA ALA A 365 -26.17 -10.89 6.81
C ALA A 365 -27.26 -11.79 6.18
N PRO A 366 -28.48 -11.27 5.96
CA PRO A 366 -29.58 -12.05 5.40
C PRO A 366 -29.33 -12.52 3.95
N PHE A 367 -28.36 -11.92 3.25
CA PHE A 367 -27.98 -12.30 1.89
C PHE A 367 -27.47 -13.74 1.76
N LEU A 368 -26.95 -14.33 2.84
CA LEU A 368 -26.28 -15.64 2.82
C LEU A 368 -27.23 -16.83 2.97
N GLU A 369 -28.41 -16.62 3.56
CA GLU A 369 -29.25 -17.70 4.13
C GLU A 369 -29.47 -18.86 3.16
N LYS A 370 -30.00 -18.59 1.95
CA LYS A 370 -30.31 -19.63 0.97
C LYS A 370 -29.07 -20.18 0.25
N LEU A 371 -27.98 -19.41 0.19
CA LEU A 371 -26.70 -19.90 -0.37
C LEU A 371 -26.10 -20.94 0.57
N VAL A 372 -26.06 -20.64 1.87
CA VAL A 372 -25.61 -21.58 2.90
C VAL A 372 -26.48 -22.83 2.93
N GLN A 373 -27.80 -22.70 2.81
CA GLN A 373 -28.71 -23.86 2.70
C GLN A 373 -28.47 -24.73 1.47
N LYS A 374 -28.04 -24.13 0.36
CA LYS A 374 -27.65 -24.84 -0.86
C LYS A 374 -26.19 -25.31 -0.85
N ASP A 375 -25.49 -25.18 0.28
CA ASP A 375 -24.07 -25.48 0.44
C ASP A 375 -23.15 -24.72 -0.56
N ILE A 376 -23.60 -23.56 -1.02
CA ILE A 376 -22.83 -22.67 -1.89
C ILE A 376 -21.93 -21.80 -1.01
N GLU A 377 -20.62 -21.96 -1.19
CA GLU A 377 -19.63 -21.16 -0.46
C GLU A 377 -19.57 -19.72 -0.99
N VAL A 378 -19.47 -18.76 -0.08
CA VAL A 378 -19.40 -17.32 -0.36
C VAL A 378 -18.13 -16.72 0.24
N LEU A 379 -17.42 -15.89 -0.51
CA LEU A 379 -16.26 -15.14 -0.04
C LEU A 379 -16.70 -13.92 0.79
N TYR A 380 -16.06 -13.71 1.93
CA TYR A 380 -16.25 -12.52 2.76
C TYR A 380 -15.16 -11.49 2.47
N LEU A 381 -15.58 -10.35 1.92
CA LEU A 381 -14.75 -9.18 1.69
C LEU A 381 -14.97 -8.21 2.84
N VAL A 382 -13.98 -8.11 3.74
CA VAL A 382 -14.09 -7.37 5.01
C VAL A 382 -13.23 -6.12 5.06
N GLU A 383 -12.40 -5.89 4.04
CA GLU A 383 -11.61 -4.68 3.91
C GLU A 383 -12.14 -3.78 2.78
N PRO A 384 -12.15 -2.45 2.91
CA PRO A 384 -12.67 -1.54 1.89
C PRO A 384 -12.03 -1.69 0.50
N ILE A 385 -10.74 -2.08 0.45
CA ILE A 385 -10.01 -2.31 -0.81
C ILE A 385 -10.46 -3.58 -1.54
N ASP A 386 -11.07 -4.53 -0.83
CA ASP A 386 -11.45 -5.84 -1.38
C ASP A 386 -12.47 -5.72 -2.51
N GLU A 387 -13.52 -4.91 -2.31
CA GLU A 387 -14.58 -4.76 -3.30
C GLU A 387 -14.02 -4.20 -4.60
N VAL A 388 -13.17 -3.16 -4.50
CA VAL A 388 -12.53 -2.54 -5.66
C VAL A 388 -11.56 -3.51 -6.33
N ALA A 389 -10.79 -4.28 -5.56
CA ALA A 389 -9.88 -5.29 -6.10
C ALA A 389 -10.63 -6.38 -6.88
N ILE A 390 -11.66 -6.99 -6.28
CA ILE A 390 -12.47 -8.05 -6.92
C ILE A 390 -13.20 -7.54 -8.18
N GLN A 391 -13.72 -6.31 -8.16
CA GLN A 391 -14.37 -5.71 -9.33
C GLN A 391 -13.41 -5.56 -10.52
N ASN A 392 -12.12 -5.31 -10.29
CA ASN A 392 -11.12 -5.19 -11.34
C ASN A 392 -10.66 -6.55 -11.91
N LEU A 393 -10.72 -7.63 -11.13
CA LEU A 393 -10.29 -8.96 -11.58
C LEU A 393 -11.24 -9.60 -12.61
N GLN A 394 -12.53 -9.24 -12.60
CA GLN A 394 -13.62 -9.76 -13.45
C GLN A 394 -13.89 -11.27 -13.34
N THR A 395 -12.89 -12.13 -13.58
CA THR A 395 -12.99 -13.58 -13.60
C THR A 395 -11.77 -14.28 -13.01
N TYR A 396 -11.96 -15.45 -12.42
CA TYR A 396 -10.91 -16.36 -12.01
C TYR A 396 -11.24 -17.79 -12.45
N LYS A 397 -10.29 -18.48 -13.12
CA LYS A 397 -10.51 -19.82 -13.71
C LYS A 397 -11.85 -19.93 -14.47
N GLU A 398 -12.14 -18.94 -15.31
CA GLU A 398 -13.38 -18.80 -16.12
C GLU A 398 -14.68 -18.59 -15.31
N LYS A 399 -14.61 -18.48 -13.99
CA LYS A 399 -15.74 -18.13 -13.11
C LYS A 399 -15.79 -16.63 -12.88
N LYS A 400 -16.98 -16.04 -13.00
CA LYS A 400 -17.20 -14.61 -12.72
C LYS A 400 -17.33 -14.40 -11.21
N PHE A 401 -16.85 -13.27 -10.71
CA PHE A 401 -17.18 -12.80 -9.37
C PHE A 401 -18.57 -12.16 -9.35
N VAL A 402 -19.44 -12.61 -8.46
CA VAL A 402 -20.83 -12.14 -8.33
C VAL A 402 -21.09 -11.67 -6.91
N ASP A 403 -21.52 -10.42 -6.79
CA ASP A 403 -21.90 -9.80 -5.51
C ASP A 403 -23.31 -10.26 -5.10
N ILE A 404 -23.42 -10.90 -3.94
CA ILE A 404 -24.71 -11.37 -3.42
C ILE A 404 -25.52 -10.29 -2.70
N SER A 405 -25.03 -9.05 -2.62
CA SER A 405 -25.79 -7.89 -2.12
C SER A 405 -26.46 -7.07 -3.24
N LYS A 406 -26.15 -7.39 -4.51
CA LYS A 406 -26.69 -6.72 -5.69
C LYS A 406 -27.92 -7.44 -6.24
N GLU A 407 -28.66 -6.71 -7.09
CA GLU A 407 -29.81 -7.25 -7.83
C GLU A 407 -29.39 -8.37 -8.81
N ASP A 408 -30.38 -9.12 -9.31
CA ASP A 408 -30.22 -10.18 -10.31
C ASP A 408 -29.33 -11.37 -9.89
N LEU A 409 -29.38 -11.74 -8.60
CA LEU A 409 -28.73 -12.96 -8.15
C LEU A 409 -29.47 -14.19 -8.68
N GLU A 410 -28.82 -14.91 -9.60
CA GLU A 410 -29.30 -16.16 -10.15
C GLU A 410 -28.61 -17.35 -9.48
N LEU A 411 -29.33 -18.04 -8.60
CA LEU A 411 -28.77 -19.17 -7.85
C LEU A 411 -28.80 -20.52 -8.57
N GLY A 412 -29.37 -20.61 -9.79
CA GLY A 412 -29.59 -21.88 -10.48
C GLY A 412 -30.52 -22.84 -9.71
N GLY A 413 -31.44 -23.51 -10.41
CA GLY A 413 -32.34 -24.48 -9.77
C GLY A 413 -33.51 -24.91 -10.64
N GLU A 414 -34.09 -26.07 -10.31
CA GLU A 414 -35.12 -26.79 -11.07
C GLU A 414 -36.56 -26.30 -10.82
N ASP A 415 -36.78 -25.38 -9.86
CA ASP A 415 -38.12 -24.95 -9.40
C ASP A 415 -38.66 -23.67 -10.07
N GLU A 416 -38.40 -23.46 -11.36
CA GLU A 416 -38.92 -22.28 -12.08
C GLU A 416 -40.46 -22.18 -12.07
N VAL A 417 -41.16 -23.31 -11.97
CA VAL A 417 -42.63 -23.34 -11.97
C VAL A 417 -43.19 -22.77 -10.68
N ASN A 418 -42.67 -23.23 -9.53
CA ASN A 418 -43.11 -22.76 -8.22
C ASN A 418 -42.77 -21.26 -8.02
N GLU A 419 -41.58 -20.82 -8.47
CA GLU A 419 -41.21 -19.40 -8.43
C GLU A 419 -42.20 -18.50 -9.21
N ARG A 420 -42.78 -18.98 -10.31
CA ARG A 420 -43.75 -18.22 -11.11
C ARG A 420 -45.11 -18.12 -10.43
N GLU A 421 -45.57 -19.20 -9.80
CA GLU A 421 -46.83 -19.22 -9.06
C GLU A 421 -46.78 -18.31 -7.83
N THR A 422 -45.71 -18.41 -7.02
CA THR A 422 -45.52 -17.53 -5.86
C THR A 422 -45.43 -16.06 -6.27
N LYS A 423 -44.75 -15.75 -7.39
CA LYS A 423 -44.74 -14.39 -7.95
C LYS A 423 -46.13 -13.87 -8.24
N GLN A 424 -46.98 -14.67 -8.89
CA GLN A 424 -48.34 -14.25 -9.19
C GLN A 424 -49.17 -14.01 -7.93
N GLU A 425 -49.02 -14.86 -6.91
CA GLU A 425 -49.78 -14.75 -5.65
C GLU A 425 -49.43 -13.49 -4.84
N TYR A 426 -48.16 -13.08 -4.85
CA TYR A 426 -47.64 -11.98 -4.04
C TYR A 426 -47.40 -10.68 -4.82
N ASN A 427 -47.73 -10.63 -6.12
CA ASN A 427 -47.63 -9.39 -6.92
C ASN A 427 -48.43 -8.24 -6.29
N LEU A 428 -49.67 -8.52 -5.83
CA LEU A 428 -50.50 -7.50 -5.18
C LEU A 428 -49.84 -6.93 -3.92
N LEU A 429 -49.20 -7.78 -3.11
CA LEU A 429 -48.47 -7.33 -1.93
C LEU A 429 -47.26 -6.47 -2.33
N CYS A 430 -46.49 -6.89 -3.34
CA CYS A 430 -45.34 -6.11 -3.83
C CYS A 430 -45.76 -4.70 -4.27
N ASP A 431 -46.86 -4.59 -5.03
CA ASP A 431 -47.38 -3.31 -5.49
C ASP A 431 -47.89 -2.44 -4.33
N TRP A 432 -48.57 -3.05 -3.34
CA TRP A 432 -49.05 -2.36 -2.14
C TRP A 432 -47.90 -1.81 -1.30
N ILE A 433 -46.87 -2.62 -1.01
CA ILE A 433 -45.66 -2.17 -0.28
C ILE A 433 -44.96 -1.05 -1.05
N LYS A 434 -44.82 -1.19 -2.37
CA LYS A 434 -44.22 -0.14 -3.21
C LYS A 434 -45.01 1.17 -3.15
N GLN A 435 -46.33 1.11 -3.08
CA GLN A 435 -47.19 2.28 -2.92
C GLN A 435 -47.03 2.93 -1.54
N GLN A 436 -46.93 2.14 -0.45
CA GLN A 436 -46.73 2.68 0.91
C GLN A 436 -45.35 3.32 1.06
N LEU A 437 -44.29 2.64 0.62
CA LEU A 437 -42.91 3.12 0.76
C LEU A 437 -42.55 4.24 -0.22
N GLY A 438 -43.34 4.44 -1.29
CA GLY A 438 -43.16 5.53 -2.23
C GLY A 438 -41.75 5.56 -2.83
N ASP A 439 -41.05 6.68 -2.67
CA ASP A 439 -39.70 6.90 -3.21
C ASP A 439 -38.57 6.28 -2.37
N LYS A 440 -38.89 5.72 -1.18
CA LYS A 440 -37.88 5.05 -0.33
C LYS A 440 -37.25 3.82 -1.01
N VAL A 441 -38.02 3.14 -1.88
CA VAL A 441 -37.58 1.96 -2.64
C VAL A 441 -37.84 2.18 -4.12
N ALA A 442 -36.98 1.73 -5.01
CA ALA A 442 -37.26 1.74 -6.45
C ALA A 442 -38.23 0.63 -6.87
N LYS A 443 -38.11 -0.54 -6.25
CA LYS A 443 -38.88 -1.74 -6.61
C LYS A 443 -39.05 -2.65 -5.38
N VAL A 444 -40.16 -3.38 -5.35
CA VAL A 444 -40.38 -4.48 -4.41
C VAL A 444 -40.49 -5.77 -5.21
N GLN A 445 -39.82 -6.84 -4.78
CA GLN A 445 -39.86 -8.14 -5.46
C GLN A 445 -39.71 -9.30 -4.49
N ILE A 446 -40.06 -10.51 -4.94
CA ILE A 446 -39.81 -11.73 -4.17
C ILE A 446 -38.32 -12.05 -4.19
N SER A 447 -37.76 -12.35 -3.02
CA SER A 447 -36.38 -12.75 -2.89
C SER A 447 -36.12 -14.16 -3.39
N LYS A 448 -34.95 -14.35 -4.01
CA LYS A 448 -34.40 -15.68 -4.31
C LYS A 448 -33.36 -16.14 -3.28
N ARG A 449 -32.91 -15.25 -2.38
CA ARG A 449 -31.76 -15.46 -1.48
C ARG A 449 -32.13 -15.61 -0.01
N LEU A 450 -33.33 -15.19 0.38
CA LEU A 450 -33.84 -15.30 1.75
C LEU A 450 -34.38 -16.69 2.05
N SER A 451 -34.35 -17.05 3.34
CA SER A 451 -35.03 -18.21 3.89
C SER A 451 -35.69 -17.91 5.25
N SER A 452 -34.95 -17.38 6.22
CA SER A 452 -35.44 -17.07 7.57
C SER A 452 -35.79 -15.61 7.75
N SER A 453 -35.14 -14.69 7.04
CA SER A 453 -35.43 -13.26 7.18
C SER A 453 -36.70 -12.87 6.41
N PRO A 454 -37.51 -11.92 6.91
CA PRO A 454 -38.74 -11.49 6.25
C PRO A 454 -38.49 -10.68 4.97
N CYS A 455 -37.45 -9.85 4.97
CA CYS A 455 -37.07 -9.03 3.83
C CYS A 455 -35.60 -8.60 3.91
N VAL A 456 -35.07 -8.08 2.81
CA VAL A 456 -33.73 -7.51 2.69
C VAL A 456 -33.72 -6.39 1.67
N LEU A 457 -32.89 -5.38 1.89
CA LEU A 457 -32.65 -4.30 0.92
C LEU A 457 -31.42 -4.61 0.08
N VAL A 458 -31.63 -4.55 -1.23
CA VAL A 458 -30.62 -4.84 -2.24
C VAL A 458 -30.25 -3.55 -2.95
N SER A 459 -28.96 -3.38 -3.22
CA SER A 459 -28.51 -2.29 -4.07
C SER A 459 -28.89 -2.57 -5.52
N GLY A 460 -29.72 -1.71 -6.11
CA GLY A 460 -30.01 -1.76 -7.55
C GLY A 460 -28.79 -1.40 -8.39
N LYS A 461 -28.86 -1.63 -9.72
CA LYS A 461 -27.75 -1.28 -10.62
C LYS A 461 -27.38 0.20 -10.51
N LEU A 462 -26.11 0.46 -10.20
CA LEU A 462 -25.50 1.77 -10.33
C LEU A 462 -25.48 2.15 -11.82
N MET A 463 -26.38 3.05 -12.27
CA MET A 463 -26.13 3.79 -13.50
C MET A 463 -24.80 4.52 -13.32
N LYS A 464 -23.83 4.30 -14.21
CA LYS A 464 -22.50 4.93 -14.17
C LYS A 464 -22.60 6.46 -14.14
N ALA A 465 -22.70 7.04 -12.95
CA ALA A 465 -22.31 8.42 -12.68
C ALA A 465 -20.82 8.37 -12.30
N GLN A 466 -19.97 8.17 -13.30
CA GLN A 466 -18.54 8.48 -13.17
C GLN A 466 -18.40 9.99 -13.07
N ALA A 467 -17.54 10.43 -12.14
CA ALA A 467 -17.08 11.78 -11.88
C ALA A 467 -17.78 12.48 -10.69
N LEU A 468 -16.94 12.92 -9.75
CA LEU A 468 -17.21 13.85 -8.64
C LEU A 468 -17.77 13.24 -7.35
N GLY A 469 -16.87 12.63 -6.57
CA GLY A 469 -16.40 13.17 -5.28
C GLY A 469 -17.36 13.40 -4.10
N ASP A 470 -18.68 13.38 -4.29
CA ASP A 470 -19.64 13.62 -3.20
C ASP A 470 -20.37 12.33 -2.83
N THR A 471 -19.94 11.70 -1.74
CA THR A 471 -20.55 10.48 -1.17
C THR A 471 -21.97 10.70 -0.66
N ALA A 472 -22.33 11.92 -0.24
CA ALA A 472 -23.62 12.22 0.39
C ALA A 472 -24.78 12.47 -0.61
N SER A 473 -24.49 13.00 -1.80
CA SER A 473 -25.51 13.30 -2.83
C SER A 473 -25.83 12.09 -3.72
N LEU A 474 -24.97 11.06 -3.71
CA LEU A 474 -25.16 9.80 -4.44
C LEU A 474 -26.08 8.80 -3.72
N GLU A 475 -26.24 8.87 -2.39
CA GLU A 475 -27.09 7.94 -1.64
C GLU A 475 -28.59 8.13 -1.90
N PHE A 476 -29.03 9.38 -2.10
CA PHE A 476 -30.43 9.73 -2.30
C PHE A 476 -31.00 9.30 -3.66
N THR A 477 -30.14 8.86 -4.60
CA THR A 477 -30.53 8.43 -5.97
C THR A 477 -30.22 6.95 -6.23
N ARG A 478 -29.87 6.17 -5.21
CA ARG A 478 -29.71 4.71 -5.34
C ARG A 478 -31.07 4.07 -5.29
N GLY A 479 -31.56 3.56 -6.42
CA GLY A 479 -32.77 2.75 -6.45
C GLY A 479 -32.59 1.48 -5.63
N ARG A 480 -32.98 1.51 -4.35
CA ARG A 480 -32.96 0.35 -3.46
C ARG A 480 -34.09 -0.59 -3.83
N ILE A 481 -33.84 -1.89 -3.85
CA ILE A 481 -34.86 -2.90 -4.13
C ILE A 481 -35.16 -3.64 -2.83
N LEU A 482 -36.41 -3.61 -2.38
CA LEU A 482 -36.84 -4.42 -1.24
C LEU A 482 -37.20 -5.81 -1.74
N GLU A 483 -36.44 -6.82 -1.32
CA GLU A 483 -36.76 -8.21 -1.57
C GLU A 483 -37.50 -8.80 -0.36
N ILE A 484 -38.69 -9.38 -0.57
CA ILE A 484 -39.51 -10.00 0.49
C ILE A 484 -39.45 -11.54 0.42
N ASN A 485 -39.63 -12.18 1.57
CA ASN A 485 -39.66 -13.63 1.72
C ASN A 485 -41.09 -14.15 1.90
N PRO A 486 -41.72 -14.75 0.88
CA PRO A 486 -43.10 -15.25 0.94
C PRO A 486 -43.32 -16.32 2.00
N ASP A 487 -42.28 -17.05 2.39
CA ASP A 487 -42.38 -18.14 3.37
C ASP A 487 -42.47 -17.64 4.82
N HIS A 488 -42.05 -16.39 5.06
CA HIS A 488 -41.99 -15.81 6.40
C HIS A 488 -43.40 -15.46 6.94
N PRO A 489 -43.72 -15.77 8.21
CA PRO A 489 -45.04 -15.48 8.80
C PRO A 489 -45.47 -14.01 8.67
N ILE A 490 -44.58 -13.06 8.96
CA ILE A 490 -44.87 -11.61 8.82
C ILE A 490 -45.33 -11.26 7.40
N ILE A 491 -44.69 -11.81 6.37
CA ILE A 491 -45.01 -11.51 4.98
C ILE A 491 -46.34 -12.18 4.57
N LYS A 492 -46.64 -13.37 5.10
CA LYS A 492 -47.95 -14.03 4.92
C LYS A 492 -49.08 -13.22 5.54
N ASP A 493 -48.89 -12.75 6.76
CA ASP A 493 -49.88 -11.93 7.46
C ASP A 493 -50.09 -10.58 6.76
N LEU A 494 -49.03 -9.93 6.29
CA LEU A 494 -49.11 -8.73 5.46
C LEU A 494 -49.85 -8.98 4.14
N ASN A 495 -49.66 -10.14 3.49
CA ASN A 495 -50.40 -10.50 2.28
C ASN A 495 -51.91 -10.62 2.55
N VAL A 496 -52.29 -11.19 3.70
CA VAL A 496 -53.69 -11.30 4.13
C VAL A 496 -54.26 -9.93 4.45
N ALA A 497 -53.52 -9.09 5.19
CA ALA A 497 -53.94 -7.73 5.54
C ALA A 497 -54.13 -6.86 4.29
N CYS A 498 -53.21 -6.92 3.33
CA CYS A 498 -53.30 -6.23 2.04
C CYS A 498 -54.58 -6.61 1.27
N LYS A 499 -54.98 -7.89 1.27
CA LYS A 499 -56.17 -8.39 0.56
C LYS A 499 -57.48 -8.01 1.27
N ASN A 500 -57.50 -8.03 2.60
CA ASN A 500 -58.74 -7.89 3.39
C ASN A 500 -58.96 -6.49 3.95
N ALA A 501 -57.89 -5.76 4.28
CA ALA A 501 -57.92 -4.46 4.94
C ALA A 501 -56.72 -3.58 4.49
N PRO A 502 -56.65 -3.20 3.19
CA PRO A 502 -55.51 -2.48 2.62
C PRO A 502 -55.24 -1.11 3.25
N GLU A 503 -56.24 -0.52 3.91
CA GLU A 503 -56.15 0.78 4.61
C GLU A 503 -55.86 0.64 6.11
N SER A 504 -55.54 -0.56 6.60
CA SER A 504 -55.19 -0.79 8.01
C SER A 504 -53.96 0.02 8.41
N SER A 505 -54.11 0.87 9.44
CA SER A 505 -53.00 1.61 10.04
C SER A 505 -51.92 0.69 10.60
N ASP A 506 -52.32 -0.47 11.12
CA ASP A 506 -51.40 -1.42 11.75
C ASP A 506 -50.54 -2.13 10.71
N ALA A 507 -51.13 -2.49 9.56
CA ALA A 507 -50.40 -3.09 8.46
C ALA A 507 -49.40 -2.11 7.85
N LYS A 508 -49.78 -0.84 7.68
CA LYS A 508 -48.89 0.23 7.19
C LYS A 508 -47.74 0.50 8.16
N ARG A 509 -48.01 0.58 9.47
CA ARG A 509 -46.97 0.72 10.51
C ARG A 509 -46.00 -0.47 10.52
N ALA A 510 -46.52 -1.68 10.38
CA ALA A 510 -45.68 -2.88 10.30
C ALA A 510 -44.78 -2.88 9.06
N ASP A 511 -45.29 -2.46 7.90
CA ASP A 511 -44.50 -2.33 6.66
C ASP A 511 -43.40 -1.28 6.77
N ASP A 512 -43.70 -0.10 7.33
CA ASP A 512 -42.71 0.94 7.59
C ASP A 512 -41.60 0.46 8.55
N LEU A 513 -41.96 -0.21 9.66
CA LEU A 513 -40.96 -0.75 10.58
C LEU A 513 -40.15 -1.88 9.93
N LEU A 514 -40.79 -2.71 9.10
CA LEU A 514 -40.12 -3.78 8.38
C LEU A 514 -39.05 -3.21 7.42
N TYR A 515 -39.39 -2.13 6.69
CA TYR A 515 -38.43 -1.41 5.87
C TYR A 515 -37.28 -0.83 6.69
N ASP A 516 -37.57 -0.10 7.78
CA ASP A 516 -36.52 0.53 8.60
C ASP A 516 -35.59 -0.51 9.25
N THR A 517 -36.14 -1.65 9.69
CA THR A 517 -35.35 -2.76 10.23
C THR A 517 -34.48 -3.41 9.15
N SER A 518 -35.00 -3.50 7.91
CA SER A 518 -34.26 -4.04 6.77
C SER A 518 -33.08 -3.16 6.34
N LEU A 519 -33.12 -1.84 6.59
CA LEU A 519 -31.97 -0.96 6.36
C LEU A 519 -30.79 -1.43 7.20
N ILE A 520 -31.02 -1.62 8.50
CA ILE A 520 -29.97 -2.04 9.43
C ILE A 520 -29.46 -3.44 9.07
N SER A 521 -30.36 -4.41 8.88
CA SER A 521 -29.95 -5.80 8.60
C SER A 521 -29.20 -5.95 7.27
N SER A 522 -29.40 -5.02 6.34
CA SER A 522 -28.73 -4.99 5.03
C SER A 522 -27.47 -4.11 5.02
N GLY A 523 -27.08 -3.52 6.16
CA GLY A 523 -25.87 -2.70 6.30
C GLY A 523 -26.04 -1.23 5.89
N PHE A 524 -27.27 -0.74 5.73
CA PHE A 524 -27.56 0.67 5.50
C PHE A 524 -27.81 1.41 6.81
N SER A 525 -27.43 2.69 6.84
CA SER A 525 -27.80 3.56 7.96
C SER A 525 -29.26 3.99 7.83
N PRO A 526 -30.07 3.91 8.90
CA PRO A 526 -31.41 4.46 8.89
C PRO A 526 -31.37 5.99 8.83
N ASP A 527 -32.34 6.61 8.15
CA ASP A 527 -32.40 8.06 7.98
C ASP A 527 -32.51 8.80 9.33
N SER A 528 -33.25 8.22 10.28
CA SER A 528 -33.39 8.73 11.65
C SER A 528 -33.40 7.57 12.66
N PRO A 529 -32.28 7.32 13.36
CA PRO A 529 -32.21 6.30 14.41
C PRO A 529 -33.22 6.54 15.54
N ALA A 530 -33.54 7.80 15.83
CA ALA A 530 -34.49 8.17 16.87
C ALA A 530 -35.93 7.80 16.48
N GLU A 531 -36.33 8.05 15.23
CA GLU A 531 -37.67 7.67 14.74
C GLU A 531 -37.84 6.15 14.71
N LEU A 532 -36.82 5.41 14.28
CA LEU A 532 -36.84 3.96 14.34
C LEU A 532 -37.01 3.46 15.78
N GLY A 533 -36.26 4.04 16.73
CA GLY A 533 -36.41 3.73 18.16
C GLY A 533 -37.85 3.96 18.65
N SER A 534 -38.43 5.12 18.32
CA SER A 534 -39.82 5.45 18.68
C SER A 534 -40.83 4.46 18.09
N LYS A 535 -40.69 4.07 16.81
CA LYS A 535 -41.57 3.06 16.18
C LYS A 535 -41.47 1.70 16.87
N ILE A 536 -40.26 1.29 17.24
CA ILE A 536 -40.02 0.05 17.99
C ILE A 536 -40.73 0.12 19.35
N TYR A 537 -40.58 1.22 20.09
CA TYR A 537 -41.23 1.40 21.39
C TYR A 537 -42.75 1.40 21.29
N GLU A 538 -43.32 2.04 20.27
CA GLU A 538 -44.78 2.06 20.04
C GLU A 538 -45.33 0.67 19.72
N MET A 539 -44.63 -0.10 18.88
CA MET A 539 -45.02 -1.49 18.58
C MET A 539 -44.88 -2.41 19.79
N MET A 540 -43.81 -2.24 20.58
CA MET A 540 -43.64 -3.00 21.83
C MET A 540 -44.74 -2.66 22.83
N ALA A 541 -45.08 -1.39 23.01
CA ALA A 541 -46.17 -0.96 23.88
C ALA A 541 -47.48 -1.61 23.45
N THR A 542 -47.81 -1.56 22.15
CA THR A 542 -49.03 -2.17 21.60
C THR A 542 -49.06 -3.69 21.80
N ALA A 543 -47.94 -4.38 21.58
CA ALA A 543 -47.86 -5.84 21.74
C ALA A 543 -47.86 -6.32 23.21
N LEU A 544 -47.52 -5.44 24.16
CA LEU A 544 -47.48 -5.72 25.59
C LEU A 544 -48.71 -5.21 26.35
N ARG A 545 -49.55 -4.37 25.74
CA ARG A 545 -50.83 -3.92 26.32
C ARG A 545 -51.65 -5.12 26.81
N GLY A 546 -52.10 -5.05 28.07
CA GLY A 546 -52.91 -6.09 28.72
C GLY A 546 -52.20 -7.41 29.06
N ARG A 547 -50.94 -7.61 28.66
CA ARG A 547 -50.26 -8.92 28.79
C ARG A 547 -49.78 -9.24 30.21
N TRP A 548 -49.56 -8.21 31.04
CA TRP A 548 -49.12 -8.32 32.44
C TRP A 548 -50.02 -7.56 33.44
N GLY A 549 -51.31 -7.42 33.13
CA GLY A 549 -52.30 -6.98 34.10
C GLY A 549 -52.37 -5.48 34.37
N ARG A 550 -51.80 -4.63 33.50
CA ARG A 550 -52.06 -3.18 33.50
C ARG A 550 -53.45 -2.95 32.88
N SER A 551 -54.40 -2.43 33.66
CA SER A 551 -55.77 -2.14 33.23
C SER A 551 -55.80 -0.97 32.25
N GLU A 552 -56.73 -1.01 31.31
CA GLU A 552 -56.88 -0.05 30.20
C GLU A 552 -57.20 1.38 30.66
N ASP A 553 -57.62 1.55 31.91
CA ASP A 553 -58.15 2.82 32.46
C ASP A 553 -57.08 3.87 32.87
N GLU A 554 -55.78 3.60 32.74
CA GLU A 554 -54.72 4.54 33.19
C GLU A 554 -54.14 5.44 32.09
N ASP A 555 -54.47 5.22 30.80
CA ASP A 555 -53.81 5.93 29.68
C ASP A 555 -54.69 7.01 28.99
N GLU A 556 -55.96 7.21 29.38
CA GLU A 556 -56.83 8.26 28.80
C GLU A 556 -56.63 9.67 29.41
N ASP A 557 -55.97 9.80 30.57
CA ASP A 557 -55.91 11.06 31.33
C ASP A 557 -54.77 12.03 30.93
N GLU A 558 -53.79 11.63 30.09
CA GLU A 558 -52.62 12.49 29.79
C GLU A 558 -52.68 13.26 28.46
N VAL A 559 -53.64 12.98 27.55
CA VAL A 559 -53.64 13.59 26.20
C VAL A 559 -54.45 14.91 26.13
N GLU A 560 -55.43 15.14 27.00
CA GLU A 560 -56.28 16.35 26.94
C GLU A 560 -55.68 17.61 27.61
N ALA A 561 -54.56 17.50 28.34
CA ALA A 561 -54.05 18.64 29.13
C ALA A 561 -53.19 19.65 28.34
N SER A 562 -52.90 19.42 27.05
CA SER A 562 -51.90 20.23 26.32
C SER A 562 -52.44 21.23 25.28
N GLU A 563 -53.74 21.24 24.97
CA GLU A 563 -54.29 22.11 23.92
C GLU A 563 -54.88 23.46 24.40
N VAL A 564 -54.83 23.79 25.70
CA VAL A 564 -55.45 25.03 26.22
C VAL A 564 -54.44 25.97 26.88
N SER A 565 -53.46 26.49 26.13
CA SER A 565 -52.87 27.82 26.41
C SER A 565 -52.03 28.36 25.25
N ALA A 566 -52.68 28.73 24.15
CA ALA A 566 -52.06 29.58 23.14
C ALA A 566 -53.02 30.72 22.74
N ALA A 567 -52.93 31.85 23.45
CA ALA A 567 -53.38 33.17 22.97
C ALA A 567 -52.78 34.33 23.79
N GLU A 568 -51.86 35.07 23.14
CA GLU A 568 -51.60 36.54 23.17
C GLU A 568 -51.39 37.25 24.54
N THR A 569 -50.42 38.16 24.81
CA THR A 569 -49.72 39.19 24.00
C THR A 569 -48.55 39.82 24.79
N ASP A 570 -47.64 40.47 24.08
CA ASP A 570 -46.47 41.28 24.50
C ASP A 570 -46.64 42.29 25.67
N THR A 571 -45.63 42.46 26.55
CA THR A 571 -44.73 43.66 26.62
C THR A 571 -43.71 43.65 27.79
N SER A 572 -42.47 44.08 27.43
CA SER A 572 -41.43 44.84 28.19
C SER A 572 -40.73 44.30 29.46
N VAL A 573 -39.43 43.98 29.26
CA VAL A 573 -38.19 44.38 29.98
C VAL A 573 -38.24 44.68 31.50
N GLY A 574 -37.41 43.94 32.24
CA GLY A 574 -36.85 44.32 33.55
C GLY A 574 -35.88 43.26 34.09
N GLU A 575 -34.59 43.60 34.19
CA GLU A 575 -33.50 42.80 34.77
C GLU A 575 -33.66 42.57 36.28
N GLU A 576 -33.33 41.37 36.77
CA GLU A 576 -32.33 41.09 37.83
C GLU A 576 -32.41 39.60 38.26
N GLY A 577 -31.25 39.02 38.59
CA GLY A 577 -30.98 37.59 38.40
C GLY A 577 -31.12 36.65 39.60
N SER A 578 -30.81 35.38 39.35
CA SER A 578 -30.35 34.41 40.36
C SER A 578 -29.78 33.15 39.67
N GLU A 579 -29.06 32.37 40.46
CA GLU A 579 -27.88 31.56 40.14
C GLU A 579 -28.16 30.23 39.42
N ASN A 580 -27.28 29.85 38.48
CA ASN A 580 -27.19 28.52 37.89
C ASN A 580 -26.45 27.56 38.84
N LYS A 581 -27.13 26.49 39.26
CA LYS A 581 -26.54 25.39 40.05
C LYS A 581 -26.16 24.24 39.11
N VAL A 582 -24.86 24.10 38.85
CA VAL A 582 -24.25 22.93 38.18
C VAL A 582 -24.19 21.77 39.15
N ILE A 583 -24.62 20.57 38.73
CA ILE A 583 -24.54 19.32 39.51
C ILE A 583 -23.48 18.43 38.85
N GLU A 584 -22.43 18.10 39.60
CA GLU A 584 -21.35 17.18 39.19
C GLU A 584 -21.72 15.70 39.46
N PRO A 585 -21.20 14.75 38.65
CA PRO A 585 -21.46 13.31 38.80
C PRO A 585 -20.56 12.63 39.86
N SER A 586 -21.17 11.65 40.55
CA SER A 586 -20.68 10.91 41.73
C SER A 586 -19.50 9.97 41.50
N GLU A 587 -18.56 9.94 42.46
CA GLU A 587 -17.37 9.08 42.51
C GLU A 587 -17.65 7.60 42.84
N VAL A 588 -16.95 6.71 42.14
CA VAL A 588 -16.92 5.25 42.35
C VAL A 588 -15.77 4.90 43.33
N ARG A 589 -16.08 4.16 44.39
CA ARG A 589 -15.12 3.67 45.39
C ARG A 589 -14.26 2.51 44.86
N THR A 590 -12.94 2.60 45.00
CA THR A 590 -12.00 1.50 44.75
C THR A 590 -11.77 0.64 46.00
N LYS A 591 -11.77 -0.68 45.84
CA LYS A 591 -11.42 -1.67 46.88
C LYS A 591 -9.90 -1.77 47.03
N SER A 592 -9.46 -1.94 48.27
CA SER A 592 -8.09 -2.17 48.74
C SER A 592 -7.52 -3.54 48.33
N ASP A 593 -6.26 -3.54 47.90
CA ASP A 593 -5.43 -4.70 47.52
C ASP A 593 -4.81 -5.39 48.77
N PRO A 594 -4.91 -6.72 48.96
CA PRO A 594 -4.52 -7.39 50.20
C PRO A 594 -3.20 -8.21 50.15
N TRP A 595 -2.17 -7.82 49.38
CA TRP A 595 -0.87 -8.54 49.37
C TRP A 595 0.37 -7.63 49.27
N GLN A 596 0.57 -6.77 50.26
CA GLN A 596 1.91 -6.25 50.58
C GLN A 596 2.19 -6.41 52.09
N ASP A 597 2.92 -7.47 52.41
CA ASP A 597 3.93 -7.55 53.48
C ASP A 597 5.06 -8.47 53.00
#